data_AF-A0A3B0ZFN8-F1
#
_entry.id   AF-A0A3B0ZFN8-F1
#
_cell.length_a   1.000
_cell.length_b   1.000
_cell.length_c   1.000
_cell.angle_alpha   90.00
_cell.angle_beta   90.00
_cell.angle_gamma   90.00
#
_symmetry.space_group_name_H-M   'P 1'
#
loop_
_entity.id
_entity.type
_entity.pdbx_description
1 polymer ?
#
loop_
_entity_poly.entity_id
_entity_poly.type
_entity_poly.pdbx_seq_one_letter_code
_entity_poly.pdbx_strand_id
1 'polypeptide(L)'
;MDFAHALGLNKAVEDAEQEREELQLYINLKLASSGQPTCVPEDAARFLDISGDLLRSYREKNRLLTDYHCWVDQRIQDFLNHYLGDLSLDKVPSLPTQSFILDRHGVARELSLPMGEDVFRSDIISSYRVKNG
;
A
#
# COMPACT_ATOMS: atom_id res chain seq x y z
N MET A 1 -20.92 -2.66 2.47
CA MET A 1 -19.47 -2.89 2.24
C MET A 1 -19.32 -3.51 0.88
N ASP A 2 -18.39 -3.01 0.07
CA ASP A 2 -18.06 -3.61 -1.22
C ASP A 2 -17.16 -4.83 -0.98
N PHE A 3 -17.78 -6.00 -0.92
CA PHE A 3 -17.08 -7.26 -0.64
C PHE A 3 -16.25 -7.77 -1.83
N ALA A 4 -16.57 -7.34 -3.05
CA ALA A 4 -15.80 -7.70 -4.23
C ALA A 4 -14.43 -7.03 -4.17
N HIS A 5 -14.38 -5.73 -3.88
CA HIS A 5 -13.12 -5.00 -3.80
C HIS A 5 -12.35 -5.29 -2.52
N ALA A 6 -13.02 -5.40 -1.37
CA ALA A 6 -12.32 -5.60 -0.10
C ALA A 6 -11.84 -7.04 0.10
N LEU A 7 -12.65 -8.04 -0.31
CA LEU A 7 -12.40 -9.46 -0.01
C LEU A 7 -12.24 -10.34 -1.25
N GLY A 8 -12.48 -9.83 -2.46
CA GLY A 8 -12.47 -10.64 -3.68
C GLY A 8 -13.69 -11.56 -3.82
N LEU A 9 -14.72 -11.40 -2.98
CA LEU A 9 -15.90 -12.26 -2.97
C LEU A 9 -16.97 -11.76 -3.94
N ASN A 10 -17.66 -12.68 -4.62
CA ASN A 10 -18.70 -12.38 -5.61
C ASN A 10 -18.23 -11.51 -6.79
N LYS A 11 -16.94 -11.56 -7.11
CA LYS A 11 -16.39 -10.87 -8.27
C LYS A 11 -16.82 -11.59 -9.56
N ALA A 12 -17.13 -10.84 -10.61
CA ALA A 12 -17.32 -11.40 -11.94
C ALA A 12 -16.01 -12.04 -12.44
N VAL A 13 -16.11 -13.05 -13.30
CA VAL A 13 -14.94 -13.62 -13.97
C VAL A 13 -14.41 -12.58 -14.95
N GLU A 14 -13.38 -11.84 -14.53
CA GLU A 14 -12.61 -10.93 -15.36
C GLU A 14 -11.39 -11.65 -15.94
N ASP A 15 -10.84 -11.11 -17.03
CA ASP A 15 -9.56 -11.58 -17.55
C ASP A 15 -8.46 -11.29 -16.53
N ALA A 16 -7.62 -12.29 -16.23
CA ALA A 16 -6.61 -12.21 -15.19
C ALA A 16 -5.54 -11.15 -15.48
N GLU A 17 -5.23 -10.92 -16.76
CA GLU A 17 -4.29 -9.87 -17.17
C GLU A 17 -4.90 -8.47 -16.97
N GLN A 18 -6.18 -8.27 -17.29
CA GLN A 18 -6.86 -7.00 -17.08
C GLN A 18 -6.96 -6.64 -15.60
N GLU A 19 -7.32 -7.61 -14.75
CA GLU A 19 -7.33 -7.41 -13.29
C GLU A 19 -5.95 -7.03 -12.77
N ARG A 20 -4.89 -7.64 -13.30
CA ARG A 20 -3.52 -7.34 -12.93
C ARG A 20 -3.12 -5.92 -13.32
N GLU A 21 -3.41 -5.50 -14.55
CA GLU A 21 -3.16 -4.13 -15.03
C GLU A 21 -3.88 -3.09 -14.16
N GLU A 22 -5.15 -3.34 -13.81
CA GLU A 22 -5.90 -2.48 -12.90
C GLU A 22 -5.28 -2.39 -11.50
N LEU A 23 -4.84 -3.51 -10.95
CA LEU A 23 -4.17 -3.55 -9.64
C LEU A 23 -2.83 -2.79 -9.68
N GLN A 24 -2.06 -2.94 -10.75
CA GLN A 24 -0.80 -2.21 -10.94
C GLN A 24 -1.02 -0.71 -11.06
N LEU A 25 -2.05 -0.27 -11.80
CA LEU A 25 -2.43 1.13 -11.89
C LEU A 25 -2.85 1.67 -10.52
N TYR A 26 -3.67 0.92 -9.80
CA TYR A 26 -4.12 1.27 -8.45
C TYR A 26 -2.96 1.40 -7.45
N ILE A 27 -2.02 0.45 -7.47
CA ILE A 27 -0.80 0.47 -6.65
C ILE A 27 -0.01 1.74 -6.96
N ASN A 28 0.23 2.05 -8.24
CA ASN A 28 0.95 3.24 -8.64
C ASN A 28 0.25 4.54 -8.21
N LEU A 29 -1.08 4.60 -8.31
CA LEU A 29 -1.85 5.75 -7.84
C LEU A 29 -1.68 5.94 -6.32
N LYS A 30 -1.60 4.86 -5.55
CA LYS A 30 -1.42 4.89 -4.09
C LYS A 30 0.02 5.22 -3.68
N LEU A 31 1.01 4.72 -4.41
CA LEU A 31 2.40 5.14 -4.26
C LEU A 31 2.54 6.63 -4.58
N ALA A 32 1.93 7.07 -5.69
CA ALA A 32 1.87 8.46 -6.04
C ALA A 32 1.17 9.27 -4.95
N SER A 33 -0.01 8.93 -4.46
CA SER A 33 -0.69 9.74 -3.44
C SER A 33 0.07 9.82 -2.10
N SER A 34 0.95 8.84 -1.82
CA SER A 34 1.76 8.77 -0.60
C SER A 34 3.19 9.33 -0.74
N GLY A 35 3.57 9.89 -1.88
CA GLY A 35 4.92 10.46 -2.04
C GLY A 35 6.00 9.48 -2.49
N GLN A 36 5.63 8.22 -2.73
CA GLN A 36 6.55 7.14 -3.08
C GLN A 36 6.83 7.10 -4.59
N PRO A 37 7.98 6.53 -5.01
CA PRO A 37 8.29 6.34 -6.42
C PRO A 37 7.29 5.39 -7.09
N THR A 38 6.93 5.69 -8.33
CA THR A 38 6.01 4.89 -9.14
C THR A 38 6.74 4.21 -10.28
N CYS A 39 6.28 3.03 -10.69
CA CYS A 39 6.74 2.31 -11.86
C CYS A 39 5.57 2.23 -12.85
N VAL A 40 5.54 3.14 -13.82
CA VAL A 40 4.36 3.36 -14.65
C VAL A 40 4.67 3.03 -16.11
N PRO A 41 3.88 2.17 -16.78
CA PRO A 41 3.92 2.03 -18.23
C PRO A 41 3.60 3.36 -18.92
N GLU A 42 4.13 3.61 -20.12
CA GLU A 42 3.91 4.87 -20.88
C GLU A 42 2.42 5.22 -21.02
N ASP A 43 1.57 4.21 -21.20
CA ASP A 43 0.13 4.39 -21.39
C ASP A 43 -0.58 4.91 -20.14
N ALA A 44 -0.14 4.46 -18.96
CA ALA A 44 -0.66 4.89 -17.66
C ALA A 44 0.02 6.17 -17.16
N ALA A 45 1.20 6.52 -17.68
CA ALA A 45 1.93 7.73 -17.30
C ALA A 45 1.11 8.99 -17.61
N ARG A 46 0.40 9.01 -18.75
CA ARG A 46 -0.45 10.13 -19.13
C ARG A 46 -1.60 10.36 -18.14
N PHE A 47 -2.20 9.30 -17.60
CA PHE A 47 -3.27 9.42 -16.61
C PHE A 47 -2.76 9.96 -15.27
N LEU A 48 -1.61 9.47 -14.81
CA LEU A 48 -0.98 9.96 -13.59
C LEU A 48 -0.49 11.41 -13.72
N ASP A 49 -0.04 11.81 -14.90
CA ASP A 49 0.38 13.19 -15.18
C ASP A 49 -0.80 14.16 -15.11
N ILE A 50 -1.94 13.81 -15.72
CA ILE A 50 -3.20 14.58 -15.61
C ILE A 50 -3.65 14.68 -14.14
N SER A 51 -3.46 13.61 -13.38
CA SER A 51 -3.84 13.56 -11.96
C SER A 51 -2.78 14.17 -11.03
N GLY A 52 -1.64 14.61 -11.55
CA GLY A 52 -0.46 14.99 -10.78
C GLY A 52 -0.71 16.14 -9.80
N ASP A 53 -1.42 17.18 -10.23
CA ASP A 53 -1.74 18.33 -9.39
C ASP A 53 -2.68 17.96 -8.23
N LEU A 54 -3.66 17.08 -8.49
CA LEU A 54 -4.56 16.57 -7.46
C LEU A 54 -3.80 15.72 -6.44
N LEU A 55 -2.93 14.82 -6.92
CA LEU A 55 -2.10 13.97 -6.07
C LEU A 55 -1.12 14.78 -5.21
N ARG A 56 -0.54 15.85 -5.77
CA ARG A 56 0.31 16.80 -5.01
C ARG A 56 -0.48 17.54 -3.94
N SER A 57 -1.67 18.04 -4.26
CA SER A 57 -2.55 18.68 -3.28
C SER A 57 -2.93 17.71 -2.14
N TYR A 58 -3.22 16.45 -2.49
CA TYR A 58 -3.52 15.41 -1.53
C TYR A 58 -2.33 15.06 -0.63
N ARG A 59 -1.11 14.96 -1.19
CA ARG A 59 0.13 14.78 -0.43
C ARG A 59 0.35 15.87 0.62
N GLU A 60 0.22 17.14 0.23
CA GLU A 60 0.41 18.26 1.16
C GLU A 60 -0.63 18.26 2.28
N LYS A 61 -1.88 17.87 1.99
CA LYS A 61 -2.91 17.69 3.02
C LYS A 61 -2.57 16.53 3.97
N ASN A 62 -2.10 15.40 3.45
CA ASN A 62 -1.69 14.26 4.28
C ASN A 62 -0.45 14.58 5.13
N ARG A 63 0.45 15.45 4.68
CA ARG A 63 1.60 15.90 5.48
C ARG A 63 1.14 16.54 6.80
N LEU A 64 0.05 17.31 6.78
CA LEU A 64 -0.52 17.92 7.99
C LEU A 64 -1.12 16.88 8.96
N LEU A 65 -1.43 15.69 8.46
CA LEU A 65 -2.00 14.58 9.23
C LEU A 65 -0.94 13.55 9.63
N THR A 66 0.34 13.78 9.32
CA THR A 66 1.42 12.78 9.53
C THR A 66 1.67 12.47 11.01
N ASP A 67 1.27 13.36 11.92
CA ASP A 67 1.40 13.15 13.36
C ASP A 67 0.21 12.38 13.97
N TYR A 68 -0.79 12.00 13.16
CA TYR A 68 -1.99 11.32 13.63
C TYR A 68 -2.00 9.85 13.27
N HIS A 69 -2.12 9.00 14.28
CA HIS A 69 -2.42 7.60 14.11
C HIS A 69 -3.90 7.38 13.79
N CYS A 70 -4.20 6.32 13.04
CA CYS A 70 -5.57 5.84 12.98
C CYS A 70 -6.01 5.35 14.38
N TRP A 71 -7.32 5.30 14.63
CA TRP A 71 -7.85 4.94 15.95
C TRP A 71 -7.36 3.58 16.47
N VAL A 72 -7.10 2.63 15.58
CA VAL A 72 -6.57 1.31 15.94
C VAL A 72 -5.11 1.42 16.38
N ASP A 73 -4.29 2.09 15.57
CA ASP A 73 -2.87 2.31 15.88
C ASP A 73 -2.69 3.15 17.14
N GLN A 74 -3.56 4.14 17.39
CA GLN A 74 -3.53 4.93 18.62
C GLN A 74 -3.73 4.06 19.85
N ARG A 75 -4.70 3.12 19.82
CA ARG A 75 -4.92 2.19 20.96
C ARG A 75 -3.71 1.29 21.21
N ILE A 76 -3.06 0.84 20.14
CA ILE A 76 -1.83 0.04 20.24
C ILE A 76 -0.70 0.91 20.82
N GLN A 77 -0.55 2.15 20.35
CA GLN A 77 0.46 3.08 20.83
C GLN A 77 0.25 3.43 22.32
N ASP A 78 -1.00 3.68 22.74
CA ASP A 78 -1.35 3.95 24.13
C ASP A 78 -1.01 2.76 25.04
N PHE A 79 -1.27 1.54 24.56
CA PHE A 79 -0.85 0.32 25.25
C PHE A 79 0.67 0.22 25.37
N LEU A 80 1.42 0.46 24.29
CA LEU A 80 2.89 0.44 24.31
C LEU A 80 3.47 1.50 25.25
N ASN A 81 2.91 2.70 25.24
CA ASN A 81 3.31 3.80 26.14
C ASN A 81 3.08 3.42 27.61
N HIS A 82 1.96 2.78 27.92
CA HIS A 82 1.66 2.32 29.27
C HIS A 82 2.56 1.16 29.70
N TYR A 83 2.69 0.13 28.84
CA TYR A 83 3.40 -1.10 29.15
C TYR A 83 4.91 -0.92 29.28
N LEU A 84 5.48 0.05 28.55
CA LEU A 84 6.92 0.34 28.58
C LEU A 84 7.25 1.57 29.44
N GLY A 85 6.26 2.18 30.10
CA GLY A 85 6.44 3.46 30.78
C GLY A 85 7.28 3.41 32.06
N ASP A 86 7.48 2.23 32.63
CA ASP A 86 8.35 1.96 33.78
C ASP A 86 9.79 1.63 33.37
N LEU A 87 10.02 1.32 32.09
CA LEU A 87 11.36 1.17 31.53
C LEU A 87 11.93 2.57 31.31
N SER A 88 13.12 2.84 31.85
CA SER A 88 13.85 4.10 31.66
C SER A 88 14.43 4.20 30.24
N LEU A 89 13.56 4.17 29.23
CA LEU A 89 13.89 4.32 27.83
C LEU A 89 14.01 5.81 27.48
N ASP A 90 15.00 6.17 26.66
CA ASP A 90 15.14 7.54 26.15
C ASP A 90 13.90 7.99 25.35
N LYS A 91 13.26 7.04 24.65
CA LYS A 91 12.00 7.25 23.93
C LYS A 91 11.25 5.92 23.76
N VAL A 92 9.95 5.93 24.04
CA VAL A 92 9.09 4.79 23.71
C VAL A 92 8.97 4.69 22.17
N PRO A 93 9.16 3.49 21.58
CA PRO A 93 8.97 3.29 20.14
C PRO A 93 7.56 3.71 19.69
N SER A 94 7.50 4.42 18.57
CA SER A 94 6.25 4.83 17.94
C SER A 94 5.95 3.97 16.73
N LEU A 95 4.68 3.64 16.50
CA LEU A 95 4.24 3.03 15.26
C LEU A 95 4.53 3.95 14.06
N PRO A 96 4.74 3.39 12.86
CA PRO A 96 4.87 4.19 11.65
C PRO A 96 3.54 4.86 11.31
N THR A 97 3.55 6.18 11.09
CA THR A 97 2.36 6.94 10.70
C THR A 97 2.08 6.90 9.20
N GLN A 98 3.12 6.62 8.40
CA GLN A 98 3.02 6.46 6.96
C GLN A 98 3.21 4.99 6.57
N SER A 99 2.11 4.32 6.23
CA SER A 99 2.10 2.93 5.77
C SER A 99 1.33 2.79 4.45
N PHE A 100 1.69 1.79 3.65
CA PHE A 100 0.92 1.43 2.47
C PHE A 100 -0.25 0.53 2.86
N ILE A 101 -1.44 1.12 2.99
CA ILE A 101 -2.63 0.39 3.42
C ILE A 101 -3.02 -0.66 2.36
N LEU A 102 -3.38 -1.86 2.79
CA LEU A 102 -3.84 -2.95 1.93
C LEU A 102 -5.36 -3.06 2.03
N ASP A 103 -6.07 -2.25 1.25
CA ASP A 103 -7.52 -2.03 1.29
C ASP A 103 -8.29 -2.72 0.16
N ARG A 104 -7.62 -3.12 -0.93
CA ARG A 104 -8.20 -3.89 -2.03
C ARG A 104 -7.61 -5.29 -2.08
N HIS A 105 -8.45 -6.28 -2.30
CA HIS A 105 -8.07 -7.65 -2.56
C HIS A 105 -7.09 -7.72 -3.75
N GLY A 106 -6.09 -8.60 -3.65
CA GLY A 106 -5.07 -8.80 -4.70
C GLY A 106 -3.87 -7.84 -4.65
N VAL A 107 -3.99 -6.67 -4.01
CA VAL A 107 -2.91 -5.67 -3.96
C VAL A 107 -1.63 -6.21 -3.33
N ALA A 108 -1.75 -6.90 -2.18
CA ALA A 108 -0.59 -7.46 -1.49
C ALA A 108 0.12 -8.54 -2.33
N ARG A 109 -0.65 -9.34 -3.08
CA ARG A 109 -0.12 -10.39 -3.97
C ARG A 109 0.67 -9.75 -5.10
N GLU A 110 0.12 -8.73 -5.75
CA GLU A 110 0.81 -8.08 -6.88
C GLU A 110 2.03 -7.28 -6.41
N LEU A 111 2.02 -6.69 -5.22
CA LEU A 111 3.20 -6.05 -4.62
C LEU A 111 4.36 -7.01 -4.30
N SER A 112 4.10 -8.31 -4.25
CA SER A 112 5.10 -9.32 -3.83
C SER A 112 6.12 -9.67 -4.92
N LEU A 113 5.89 -9.22 -6.16
CA LEU A 113 6.75 -9.44 -7.31
C LEU A 113 7.02 -8.13 -8.05
N PRO A 114 8.20 -7.96 -8.67
CA PRO A 114 8.47 -6.81 -9.51
C PRO A 114 7.50 -6.74 -10.70
N MET A 115 7.20 -5.52 -11.13
CA MET A 115 6.37 -5.29 -12.31
C MET A 115 6.99 -5.99 -13.53
N GLY A 116 6.19 -6.78 -14.24
CA GLY A 116 6.61 -7.51 -15.43
C GLY A 116 7.44 -8.78 -15.17
N GLU A 117 7.77 -9.10 -13.91
CA GLU A 117 8.63 -10.23 -13.56
C GLU A 117 7.87 -11.31 -12.78
N ASP A 118 8.34 -12.55 -12.91
CA ASP A 118 7.78 -13.71 -12.21
C ASP A 118 8.65 -14.16 -11.02
N VAL A 119 9.78 -13.50 -10.77
CA VAL A 119 10.74 -13.90 -9.74
C VAL A 119 11.25 -12.69 -8.96
N PHE A 120 11.31 -12.84 -7.64
CA PHE A 120 11.99 -11.91 -6.73
C PHE A 120 12.93 -12.67 -5.81
N ARG A 121 14.13 -12.14 -5.57
CA ARG A 121 15.09 -12.71 -4.61
C ARG A 121 15.75 -11.60 -3.80
N SER A 122 15.82 -11.80 -2.50
CA SER A 122 16.59 -11.01 -1.55
C SER A 122 17.22 -11.92 -0.49
N ASP A 123 18.00 -11.34 0.42
CA ASP A 123 18.63 -12.09 1.51
C ASP A 123 17.61 -12.67 2.52
N ILE A 124 16.38 -12.17 2.53
CA ILE A 124 15.32 -12.57 3.48
C ILE A 124 14.21 -13.41 2.85
N ILE A 125 14.02 -13.34 1.51
CA ILE A 125 12.93 -14.07 0.84
C ILE A 125 13.23 -14.33 -0.64
N SER A 126 12.69 -15.43 -1.16
CA SER A 126 12.60 -15.72 -2.60
C SER A 126 11.15 -16.01 -2.97
N SER A 127 10.61 -15.22 -3.90
CA SER A 127 9.21 -15.31 -4.36
C SER A 127 9.16 -15.69 -5.84
N TYR A 128 8.15 -16.47 -6.21
CA TYR A 128 7.97 -16.97 -7.57
C TYR A 128 6.48 -16.93 -7.93
N ARG A 129 6.15 -16.51 -9.15
CA ARG A 129 4.83 -16.72 -9.75
C ARG A 129 4.81 -18.12 -10.35
N VAL A 130 3.87 -18.97 -9.96
CA VAL A 130 3.69 -20.29 -10.58
C VAL A 130 2.25 -20.50 -11.05
N LYS A 131 2.02 -21.55 -11.84
CA LYS A 131 0.71 -21.82 -12.46
C LYS A 131 -0.42 -22.04 -11.45
N ASN A 132 -0.10 -22.44 -10.23
CA ASN A 132 -1.08 -22.75 -9.19
C ASN A 132 -1.26 -21.62 -8.16
N GLY A 133 -0.60 -20.47 -8.37
CA GLY A 133 -0.56 -19.37 -7.40
C GLY A 133 0.78 -18.67 -7.36
#